data_AF-A0A6G2PV90-F1
#
_entry.id   AF-A0A6G2PV90-F1
#
_cell.length_a   1.000
_cell.length_b   1.000
_cell.length_c   1.000
_cell.angle_alpha   90.00
_cell.angle_beta   90.00
_cell.angle_gamma   90.00
#
_symmetry.space_group_name_H-M   'P 1'
#
loop_
_entity.id
_entity.type
_entity.pdbx_description
1 polymer ?
#
loop_
_entity_poly.entity_id
_entity_poly.type
_entity_poly.pdbx_seq_one_letter_code
_entity_poly.pdbx_strand_id
1 'polypeptide(L)'
;MAFPFDLRRCRLLGLVGTAFLALGGESAGALPEAELPAPASAQEATGLVAVYFGVVLLIAAWVLLGRLVRGPRPPAPRALLLVLAVWAAPLVLAPPLFSRDVYSYLAQGAMADTHMDVYTQGPAALGGPLADQVAPMWQHTGAPYGPAFLGLASALSGLTRGELPAGLIGMRLLALLGVALMAFALPRLARHSGADPAAALWLGALNPLVLLHLVAGAHNDALMLGLLGLGLVAARGRRPVLGAVLVTLAAL
;
A
#
# COMPACT_ATOMS: atom_id res chain seq x y z
N MET A 1 -10.01 -12.12 -34.32
CA MET A 1 -9.49 -10.73 -34.31
C MET A 1 -8.70 -10.50 -33.02
N ALA A 2 -7.37 -10.54 -33.07
CA ALA A 2 -6.56 -10.20 -31.91
C ALA A 2 -6.40 -8.68 -31.88
N PHE A 3 -7.08 -8.00 -30.95
CA PHE A 3 -6.80 -6.59 -30.70
C PHE A 3 -5.30 -6.47 -30.34
N PRO A 4 -4.50 -5.64 -31.02
CA PRO A 4 -3.15 -5.38 -30.57
C PRO A 4 -3.23 -4.51 -29.31
N PHE A 5 -3.19 -5.13 -28.13
CA PHE A 5 -3.04 -4.40 -26.87
C PHE A 5 -1.56 -4.02 -26.76
N ASP A 6 -1.29 -2.72 -26.70
CA ASP A 6 0.05 -2.17 -26.48
C ASP A 6 0.21 -1.68 -25.03
N LEU A 7 1.41 -1.24 -24.67
CA LEU A 7 1.70 -0.76 -23.32
C LEU A 7 0.83 0.44 -22.93
N ARG A 8 0.50 1.32 -23.90
CA ARG A 8 -0.30 2.54 -23.65
C ARG A 8 -1.73 2.17 -23.25
N ARG A 9 -2.34 1.21 -23.94
CA ARG A 9 -3.69 0.70 -23.64
C ARG A 9 -3.74 0.01 -22.28
N CYS A 10 -2.75 -0.83 -21.96
CA CYS A 10 -2.68 -1.46 -20.63
C CYS A 10 -2.57 -0.39 -19.53
N ARG A 11 -1.70 0.60 -19.72
CA ARG A 11 -1.54 1.72 -18.79
C ARG A 11 -2.84 2.51 -18.60
N LEU A 12 -3.51 2.87 -19.69
CA LEU A 12 -4.79 3.59 -19.65
C LEU A 12 -5.88 2.77 -18.96
N LEU A 13 -6.00 1.48 -19.28
CA LEU A 13 -7.00 0.61 -18.68
C LEU A 13 -6.84 0.52 -17.16
N GLY A 14 -5.61 0.35 -16.68
CA GLY A 14 -5.35 0.34 -15.24
C GLY A 14 -5.54 1.71 -14.60
N LEU A 15 -5.18 2.82 -15.29
CA LEU A 15 -5.47 4.18 -14.82
C LEU A 15 -6.98 4.39 -14.61
N VAL A 16 -7.79 4.02 -15.61
CA VAL A 16 -9.25 4.07 -15.52
C VAL A 16 -9.74 3.19 -14.36
N GLY A 17 -9.23 1.97 -14.23
CA GLY A 17 -9.57 1.08 -13.11
C GLY A 17 -9.27 1.71 -11.75
N THR A 18 -8.08 2.30 -11.59
CA THR A 18 -7.69 2.99 -10.34
C THR A 18 -8.45 4.28 -10.10
N ALA A 19 -8.91 4.98 -11.13
CA ALA A 19 -9.79 6.13 -10.99
C ALA A 19 -11.19 5.73 -10.50
N PHE A 20 -11.76 4.63 -11.03
CA PHE A 20 -13.02 4.07 -10.52
C PHE A 20 -12.90 3.61 -9.06
N LEU A 21 -11.76 3.02 -8.69
CA LEU A 21 -11.46 2.67 -7.30
C LEU A 21 -11.43 3.89 -6.39
N ALA A 22 -10.74 4.97 -6.81
CA ALA A 22 -10.66 6.20 -6.04
C ALA A 22 -12.03 6.86 -5.87
N LEU A 23 -12.78 7.03 -6.97
CA LEU A 23 -14.11 7.65 -6.96
C LEU A 23 -15.14 6.82 -6.18
N GLY A 24 -15.09 5.48 -6.29
CA GLY A 24 -15.96 4.61 -5.52
C GLY A 24 -15.61 4.59 -4.02
N GLY A 25 -14.33 4.81 -3.71
CA GLY A 25 -13.84 4.94 -2.33
C GLY A 25 -14.48 6.08 -1.55
N GLU A 26 -14.86 7.17 -2.21
CA GLU A 26 -15.51 8.34 -1.59
C GLU A 26 -16.88 8.01 -0.95
N SER A 27 -17.46 6.85 -1.25
CA SER A 27 -18.70 6.39 -0.58
C SER A 27 -18.67 4.95 -0.09
N ALA A 28 -17.74 4.12 -0.56
CA ALA A 28 -17.61 2.72 -0.15
C ALA A 28 -16.24 2.38 0.47
N GLY A 29 -15.38 3.38 0.67
CA GLY A 29 -14.09 3.23 1.34
C GLY A 29 -14.21 3.10 2.85
N ALA A 30 -13.07 2.86 3.50
CA ALA A 30 -12.94 2.87 4.95
C ALA A 30 -12.86 4.31 5.47
N LEU A 31 -13.94 5.07 5.28
CA LEU A 31 -14.05 6.47 5.70
C LEU A 31 -14.14 6.61 7.23
N PRO A 32 -13.84 7.80 7.77
CA PRO A 32 -14.20 8.17 9.13
C PRO A 32 -15.69 7.92 9.41
N GLU A 33 -16.07 7.61 10.66
CA GLU A 33 -17.47 7.18 10.94
C GLU A 33 -18.48 8.28 10.63
N ALA A 34 -18.09 9.54 10.85
CA ALA A 34 -18.89 10.72 10.53
C ALA A 34 -19.14 10.93 9.02
N GLU A 35 -18.33 10.32 8.16
CA GLU A 35 -18.39 10.48 6.70
C GLU A 35 -19.07 9.28 6.01
N LEU A 36 -19.45 8.24 6.76
CA LEU A 36 -20.09 7.06 6.20
C LEU A 36 -21.50 7.42 5.69
N PRO A 37 -21.85 7.04 4.45
CA PRO A 37 -23.22 7.12 3.98
C PRO A 37 -24.16 6.28 4.86
N ALA A 38 -25.46 6.57 4.77
CA ALA A 38 -26.45 5.71 5.39
C ALA A 38 -26.28 4.26 4.87
N PRO A 39 -26.31 3.24 5.76
CA PRO A 39 -26.15 1.86 5.35
C PRO A 39 -27.17 1.47 4.27
N ALA A 40 -26.70 0.78 3.23
CA ALA A 40 -27.49 0.37 2.07
C ALA A 40 -28.08 1.54 1.24
N SER A 41 -27.48 2.74 1.34
CA SER A 41 -27.86 3.86 0.48
C SER A 41 -27.49 3.61 -0.99
N ALA A 42 -28.21 4.27 -1.91
CA ALA A 42 -27.87 4.23 -3.34
C ALA A 42 -26.45 4.76 -3.62
N GLN A 43 -25.96 5.69 -2.79
CA GLN A 43 -24.61 6.26 -2.90
C GLN A 43 -23.53 5.23 -2.52
N GLU A 44 -23.73 4.49 -1.43
CA GLU A 44 -22.85 3.39 -1.03
C GLU A 44 -22.85 2.27 -2.09
N ALA A 45 -24.04 1.86 -2.55
CA ALA A 45 -24.18 0.83 -3.59
C ALA A 45 -23.48 1.23 -4.90
N THR A 46 -23.62 2.49 -5.31
CA THR A 46 -22.94 3.01 -6.52
C THR A 46 -21.42 3.03 -6.33
N GLY A 47 -20.94 3.43 -5.15
CA GLY A 47 -19.52 3.40 -4.81
C GLY A 47 -18.95 1.99 -4.86
N LEU A 48 -19.69 1.02 -4.30
CA LEU A 48 -19.29 -0.39 -4.29
C LEU A 48 -19.20 -0.96 -5.71
N VAL A 49 -20.19 -0.67 -6.56
CA VAL A 49 -20.15 -1.05 -7.99
C VAL A 49 -18.94 -0.44 -8.69
N ALA A 50 -18.66 0.84 -8.45
CA ALA A 50 -17.49 1.52 -9.01
C ALA A 50 -16.17 0.89 -8.53
N VAL A 51 -16.04 0.56 -7.24
CA VAL A 51 -14.87 -0.13 -6.67
C VAL A 51 -14.67 -1.48 -7.35
N TYR A 52 -15.68 -2.35 -7.38
CA TYR A 52 -15.55 -3.68 -8.01
C TYR A 52 -15.27 -3.59 -9.50
N PHE A 53 -15.91 -2.66 -10.21
CA PHE A 53 -15.62 -2.42 -11.61
C PHE A 53 -14.15 -2.01 -11.80
N GLY A 54 -13.64 -1.09 -10.96
CA GLY A 54 -12.25 -0.67 -10.96
C GLY A 54 -11.27 -1.81 -10.68
N VAL A 55 -11.57 -2.70 -9.73
CA VAL A 55 -10.79 -3.94 -9.46
C VAL A 55 -10.70 -4.80 -10.72
N VAL A 56 -11.84 -5.07 -11.38
CA VAL A 56 -11.88 -5.91 -12.59
C VAL A 56 -11.04 -5.29 -13.70
N LEU A 57 -11.14 -3.98 -13.92
CA LEU A 57 -10.33 -3.27 -14.93
C LEU A 57 -8.83 -3.32 -14.60
N LEU A 58 -8.45 -3.13 -13.34
CA LEU A 58 -7.06 -3.19 -12.91
C LEU A 58 -6.47 -4.60 -13.09
N ILE A 59 -7.22 -5.64 -12.74
CA ILE A 59 -6.82 -7.04 -12.97
C ILE A 59 -6.70 -7.32 -14.47
N ALA A 60 -7.66 -6.90 -15.28
CA ALA A 60 -7.60 -7.05 -16.73
C ALA A 60 -6.37 -6.35 -17.31
N ALA A 61 -6.08 -5.12 -16.89
CA ALA A 61 -4.90 -4.37 -17.28
C ALA A 61 -3.60 -5.09 -16.89
N TRP A 62 -3.54 -5.65 -15.68
CA TRP A 62 -2.39 -6.42 -15.20
C TRP A 62 -2.17 -7.72 -15.98
N VAL A 63 -3.23 -8.47 -16.28
CA VAL A 63 -3.15 -9.70 -17.10
C VAL A 63 -2.66 -9.38 -18.52
N LEU A 64 -3.21 -8.33 -19.14
CA LEU A 64 -2.80 -7.88 -20.48
C LEU A 64 -1.34 -7.40 -20.48
N LEU A 65 -0.93 -6.64 -19.47
CA LEU A 65 0.47 -6.23 -19.29
C LEU A 65 1.38 -7.45 -19.14
N GLY A 66 0.94 -8.48 -18.42
CA GLY A 66 1.66 -9.74 -18.26
C GLY A 66 1.84 -10.52 -19.57
N ARG A 67 0.95 -10.35 -20.55
CA ARG A 67 1.14 -10.90 -21.90
C ARG A 67 2.24 -10.14 -22.66
N LEU A 68 2.35 -8.83 -22.47
CA LEU A 68 3.42 -8.02 -23.06
C LEU A 68 4.78 -8.32 -22.44
N VAL A 69 4.84 -8.45 -21.12
CA VAL A 69 6.07 -8.77 -20.37
C VAL A 69 6.59 -10.17 -20.72
N ARG A 70 5.71 -11.13 -20.99
CA ARG A 70 6.09 -12.48 -21.45
C ARG A 70 6.23 -12.60 -22.97
N GLY A 71 6.00 -11.51 -23.71
CA GLY A 71 6.05 -11.50 -25.17
C GLY A 71 7.48 -11.43 -25.71
N PRO A 72 7.66 -11.50 -27.05
CA PRO A 72 8.97 -11.47 -27.70
C PRO A 72 9.71 -10.12 -27.55
N ARG A 73 9.00 -9.06 -27.16
CA ARG A 73 9.54 -7.71 -26.96
C ARG A 73 9.03 -7.13 -25.65
N PRO A 74 9.56 -7.58 -24.49
CA PRO A 74 9.10 -7.13 -23.19
C PRO A 74 9.34 -5.62 -22.99
N PRO A 75 8.44 -4.91 -22.31
CA PRO A 75 8.66 -3.52 -21.94
C PRO A 75 9.91 -3.36 -21.05
N ALA A 76 10.66 -2.28 -21.27
CA ALA A 76 11.79 -1.95 -20.40
C ALA A 76 11.31 -1.69 -18.96
N PRO A 77 12.11 -2.04 -17.93
CA PRO A 77 11.77 -1.81 -16.53
C PRO A 77 11.34 -0.35 -16.23
N ARG A 78 11.99 0.64 -16.84
CA ARG A 78 11.63 2.06 -16.70
C ARG A 78 10.19 2.35 -17.14
N ALA A 79 9.73 1.68 -18.20
CA ALA A 79 8.37 1.85 -18.69
C ALA A 79 7.35 1.23 -17.73
N LEU A 80 7.69 0.11 -17.09
CA LEU A 80 6.88 -0.51 -16.05
C LEU A 80 6.79 0.36 -14.78
N LEU A 81 7.87 1.04 -14.39
CA LEU A 81 7.84 2.01 -13.28
C LEU A 81 6.89 3.18 -13.57
N LEU A 82 6.84 3.64 -14.82
CA LEU A 82 5.85 4.65 -15.22
C LEU A 82 4.42 4.12 -15.15
N VAL A 83 4.18 2.86 -15.53
CA VAL A 83 2.86 2.23 -15.35
C VAL A 83 2.49 2.17 -13.86
N LEU A 84 3.44 1.79 -13.01
CA LEU A 84 3.23 1.72 -11.56
C LEU A 84 2.85 3.09 -10.99
N ALA A 85 3.60 4.13 -11.34
CA ALA A 85 3.30 5.49 -10.91
C ALA A 85 1.92 5.96 -11.40
N VAL A 86 1.55 5.67 -12.64
CA VAL A 86 0.26 6.06 -13.22
C VAL A 86 -0.91 5.31 -12.56
N TRP A 87 -0.76 4.02 -12.27
CA TRP A 87 -1.81 3.25 -11.57
C TRP A 87 -1.89 3.61 -10.09
N ALA A 88 -0.78 3.92 -9.45
CA ALA A 88 -0.78 4.36 -8.06
C ALA A 88 -1.40 5.75 -7.89
N ALA A 89 -1.23 6.66 -8.85
CA ALA A 89 -1.59 8.08 -8.68
C ALA A 89 -3.03 8.34 -8.20
N PRO A 90 -4.10 7.73 -8.78
CA PRO A 90 -5.45 7.92 -8.25
C PRO A 90 -5.63 7.33 -6.84
N LEU A 91 -4.99 6.19 -6.56
CA LEU A 91 -5.08 5.50 -5.28
C LEU A 91 -4.40 6.28 -4.14
N VAL A 92 -3.44 7.14 -4.46
CA VAL A 92 -2.80 8.02 -3.47
C VAL A 92 -3.80 9.04 -2.91
N LEU A 93 -4.71 9.51 -3.75
CA LEU A 93 -5.72 10.50 -3.41
C LEU A 93 -6.99 9.86 -2.84
N ALA A 94 -7.17 8.56 -3.03
CA ALA A 94 -8.33 7.83 -2.54
C ALA A 94 -8.35 7.76 -0.99
N PRO A 95 -9.54 7.70 -0.39
CA PRO A 95 -9.65 7.25 0.99
C PRO A 95 -9.12 5.81 1.14
N PRO A 96 -8.76 5.37 2.35
CA PRO A 96 -8.36 3.99 2.59
C PRO A 96 -9.40 3.01 2.03
N LEU A 97 -8.97 2.03 1.25
CA LEU A 97 -9.85 1.04 0.64
C LEU A 97 -9.67 -0.32 1.32
N PHE A 98 -10.77 -1.07 1.43
CA PHE A 98 -10.85 -2.47 1.89
C PHE A 98 -10.48 -2.76 3.35
N SER A 99 -9.65 -1.93 4.00
CA SER A 99 -9.25 -2.10 5.40
C SER A 99 -9.22 -0.78 6.18
N ARG A 100 -9.37 -0.90 7.51
CA ARG A 100 -9.26 0.17 8.51
C ARG A 100 -7.92 0.14 9.25
N ASP A 101 -6.98 -0.73 8.85
CA ASP A 101 -5.73 -0.93 9.60
C ASP A 101 -4.86 0.33 9.70
N VAL A 102 -4.98 1.25 8.73
CA VAL A 102 -4.30 2.56 8.82
C VAL A 102 -4.69 3.36 10.06
N TYR A 103 -5.93 3.24 10.54
CA TYR A 103 -6.37 3.87 11.78
C TYR A 103 -5.73 3.19 13.00
N SER A 104 -5.54 1.86 12.97
CA SER A 104 -4.79 1.14 14.00
C SER A 104 -3.34 1.62 14.08
N TYR A 105 -2.67 1.81 12.94
CA TYR A 105 -1.30 2.34 12.93
C TYR A 105 -1.20 3.73 13.54
N LEU A 106 -2.16 4.60 13.21
CA LEU A 106 -2.20 5.97 13.75
C LEU A 106 -2.50 5.98 15.24
N ALA A 107 -3.48 5.18 15.69
CA ALA A 107 -3.82 5.07 17.11
C ALA A 107 -2.63 4.53 17.91
N GLN A 108 -1.99 3.46 17.44
CA GLN A 108 -0.79 2.90 18.09
C GLN A 108 0.39 3.88 18.06
N GLY A 109 0.55 4.65 16.99
CA GLY A 109 1.52 5.73 16.93
C GLY A 109 1.26 6.82 17.98
N ALA A 110 0.01 7.25 18.13
CA ALA A 110 -0.40 8.22 19.16
C ALA A 110 -0.21 7.68 20.58
N MET A 111 -0.53 6.40 20.82
CA MET A 111 -0.25 5.73 22.09
C MET A 111 1.25 5.71 22.42
N ALA A 112 2.08 5.38 21.44
CA ALA A 112 3.53 5.37 21.64
C ALA A 112 4.10 6.78 21.86
N ASP A 113 3.56 7.81 21.18
CA ASP A 113 3.92 9.22 21.38
C ASP A 113 3.55 9.72 22.79
N THR A 114 2.46 9.23 23.38
CA THR A 114 2.06 9.52 24.76
C THR A 114 2.66 8.57 25.81
N HIS A 115 3.67 7.78 25.41
CA HIS A 115 4.39 6.82 26.26
C HIS A 115 3.52 5.70 26.85
N MET A 116 2.41 5.36 26.21
CA MET A 116 1.62 4.18 26.56
C MET A 116 2.29 2.90 26.04
N ASP A 117 2.13 1.81 26.79
CA ASP A 117 2.60 0.49 26.36
C ASP A 117 1.63 -0.13 25.34
N VAL A 118 1.97 0.05 24.06
CA VAL A 118 1.21 -0.44 22.91
C VAL A 118 1.16 -1.97 22.81
N TYR A 119 2.02 -2.71 23.52
CA TYR A 119 2.04 -4.16 23.46
C TYR A 119 1.08 -4.81 24.46
N THR A 120 0.80 -4.12 25.56
CA THR A 120 -0.15 -4.60 26.59
C THR A 120 -1.50 -3.93 26.49
N GLN A 121 -1.59 -2.75 25.88
CA GLN A 121 -2.82 -1.99 25.73
C GLN A 121 -3.24 -1.89 24.27
N GLY A 122 -4.54 -2.02 24.01
CA GLY A 122 -5.13 -1.78 22.70
C GLY A 122 -5.59 -0.32 22.52
N PRO A 123 -5.94 0.08 21.28
CA PRO A 123 -6.40 1.44 20.95
C PRO A 123 -7.55 1.99 21.81
N ALA A 124 -8.41 1.14 22.37
CA ALA A 124 -9.46 1.57 23.29
C ALA A 124 -8.92 2.31 24.53
N ALA A 125 -7.68 2.03 24.96
CA ALA A 125 -7.04 2.73 26.07
C ALA A 125 -6.65 4.17 25.71
N LEU A 126 -6.39 4.46 24.44
CA LEU A 126 -6.12 5.83 23.96
C LEU A 126 -7.38 6.70 24.07
N GLY A 127 -8.53 6.13 23.70
CA GLY A 127 -9.81 6.83 23.63
C GLY A 127 -9.84 7.95 22.57
N GLY A 128 -10.98 8.62 22.49
CA GLY A 128 -11.19 9.76 21.61
C GLY A 128 -11.36 9.41 20.12
N PRO A 129 -11.49 10.45 19.27
CA PRO A 129 -11.95 10.27 17.88
C PRO A 129 -11.07 9.36 17.03
N LEU A 130 -9.76 9.33 17.29
CA LEU A 130 -8.84 8.45 16.56
C LEU A 130 -9.02 6.98 16.92
N ALA A 131 -9.20 6.68 18.21
CA ALA A 131 -9.44 5.32 18.68
C ALA A 131 -10.78 4.79 18.14
N ASP A 132 -11.82 5.63 18.07
CA ASP A 132 -13.13 5.27 17.53
C ASP A 132 -13.05 4.81 16.06
N GLN A 133 -12.05 5.28 15.30
CA GLN A 133 -11.87 4.84 13.92
C GLN A 133 -11.28 3.43 13.78
N VAL A 134 -10.65 2.88 14.81
CA VAL A 134 -10.07 1.53 14.79
C VAL A 134 -11.17 0.48 14.67
N ALA A 135 -10.96 -0.52 13.80
CA ALA A 135 -11.93 -1.59 13.63
C ALA A 135 -12.24 -2.28 14.98
N PRO A 136 -13.52 -2.61 15.27
CA PRO A 136 -13.93 -3.12 16.59
C PRO A 136 -13.13 -4.35 17.08
N MET A 137 -12.73 -5.23 16.16
CA MET A 137 -11.95 -6.43 16.48
C MET A 137 -10.53 -6.14 17.00
N TRP A 138 -10.00 -4.94 16.75
CA TRP A 138 -8.65 -4.53 17.13
C TRP A 138 -8.60 -3.60 18.34
N GLN A 139 -9.75 -3.12 18.84
CA GLN A 139 -9.84 -2.13 19.91
C GLN A 139 -9.10 -2.54 21.21
N HIS A 140 -9.12 -3.83 21.55
CA HIS A 140 -8.52 -4.34 22.79
C HIS A 140 -7.28 -5.22 22.54
N THR A 141 -6.70 -5.14 21.35
CA THR A 141 -5.56 -5.96 20.95
C THR A 141 -4.30 -5.11 20.93
N GLY A 142 -3.25 -5.57 21.62
CA GLY A 142 -1.92 -4.94 21.58
C GLY A 142 -1.32 -4.95 20.16
N ALA A 143 -0.40 -4.03 19.90
CA ALA A 143 0.23 -3.87 18.61
C ALA A 143 1.04 -5.14 18.23
N PRO A 144 0.78 -5.72 17.04
CA PRO A 144 1.58 -6.84 16.52
C PRO A 144 2.86 -6.38 15.80
N TYR A 145 3.10 -5.07 15.73
CA TYR A 145 4.20 -4.49 14.96
C TYR A 145 5.42 -4.25 15.83
N GLY A 146 6.60 -4.35 15.23
CA GLY A 146 7.83 -4.10 15.96
C GLY A 146 8.08 -2.61 16.27
N PRO A 147 9.12 -2.34 17.08
CA PRO A 147 9.44 -1.00 17.56
C PRO A 147 9.94 0.00 16.50
N ALA A 148 10.54 -0.46 15.39
CA ALA A 148 10.98 0.41 14.30
C ALA A 148 9.79 0.99 13.54
N PHE A 149 8.79 0.17 13.18
CA PHE A 149 7.56 0.70 12.58
C PHE A 149 6.79 1.58 13.56
N LEU A 150 6.63 1.14 14.82
CA LEU A 150 5.95 1.93 15.85
C LEU A 150 6.65 3.27 16.12
N GLY A 151 7.98 3.31 16.07
CA GLY A 151 8.74 4.55 16.17
C GLY A 151 8.45 5.52 15.02
N LEU A 152 8.30 5.02 13.79
CA LEU A 152 7.88 5.84 12.65
C LEU A 152 6.43 6.33 12.79
N ALA A 153 5.52 5.46 13.26
CA ALA A 153 4.14 5.82 13.51
C ALA A 153 4.01 6.88 14.63
N SER A 154 4.79 6.75 15.69
CA SER A 154 4.88 7.72 16.80
C SER A 154 5.43 9.07 16.32
N ALA A 155 6.56 9.05 15.61
CA ALA A 155 7.13 10.27 15.04
C ALA A 155 6.14 10.97 14.09
N LEU A 156 5.40 10.19 13.29
CA LEU A 156 4.36 10.75 12.43
C LEU A 156 3.24 11.38 13.25
N SER A 157 2.77 10.72 14.31
CA SER A 157 1.72 11.24 15.19
C SER A 157 2.09 12.59 15.79
N GLY A 158 3.32 12.73 16.29
CA GLY A 158 3.85 14.00 16.80
C GLY A 158 3.96 15.07 15.71
N LEU A 159 4.42 14.72 14.50
CA LEU A 159 4.51 15.64 13.36
C LEU A 159 3.13 16.15 12.88
N THR A 160 2.13 15.27 12.88
CA THR A 160 0.76 15.59 12.46
C THR A 160 -0.08 16.16 13.59
N ARG A 161 0.47 16.23 14.81
CA ARG A 161 -0.23 16.70 16.03
C ARG A 161 -1.54 15.94 16.29
N GLY A 162 -1.57 14.66 15.92
CA GLY A 162 -2.77 13.82 16.02
C GLY A 162 -3.87 14.14 14.99
N GLU A 163 -3.67 15.04 14.04
CA GLU A 163 -4.65 15.35 12.99
C GLU A 163 -4.81 14.18 12.01
N LEU A 164 -6.03 13.64 11.93
CA LEU A 164 -6.32 12.43 11.17
C LEU A 164 -5.99 12.55 9.67
N PRO A 165 -6.39 13.61 8.94
CA PRO A 165 -6.08 13.71 7.51
C PRO A 165 -4.57 13.75 7.23
N ALA A 166 -3.82 14.47 8.06
CA ALA A 166 -2.37 14.56 7.94
C ALA A 166 -1.70 13.22 8.28
N GLY A 167 -2.20 12.52 9.30
CA GLY A 167 -1.77 11.17 9.66
C GLY A 167 -1.97 10.16 8.52
N LEU A 168 -3.15 10.17 7.89
CA LEU A 168 -3.45 9.29 6.76
C LEU A 168 -2.50 9.52 5.57
N ILE A 169 -2.25 10.80 5.24
CA ILE A 169 -1.28 11.15 4.18
C ILE A 169 0.12 10.65 4.57
N GLY A 170 0.55 10.87 5.81
CA GLY A 170 1.86 10.43 6.29
C GLY A 170 2.05 8.91 6.20
N MET A 171 1.06 8.13 6.65
CA MET A 171 1.09 6.66 6.55
C MET A 171 1.13 6.22 5.09
N ARG A 172 0.37 6.89 4.23
CA ARG A 172 0.39 6.62 2.79
C ARG A 172 1.74 6.94 2.14
N LEU A 173 2.42 8.00 2.57
CA LEU A 173 3.78 8.30 2.12
C LEU A 173 4.79 7.24 2.57
N LEU A 174 4.68 6.71 3.79
CA LEU A 174 5.49 5.58 4.25
C LEU A 174 5.24 4.32 3.42
N ALA A 175 3.98 4.03 3.11
CA ALA A 175 3.63 2.90 2.26
C ALA A 175 4.19 3.05 0.83
N LEU A 176 4.05 4.25 0.24
CA LEU A 176 4.63 4.58 -1.07
C LEU A 176 6.16 4.47 -1.09
N LEU A 177 6.83 4.90 -0.02
CA LEU A 177 8.27 4.70 0.15
C LEU A 177 8.59 3.21 0.11
N GLY A 178 7.86 2.39 0.89
CA GLY A 178 7.99 0.93 0.85
C GLY A 178 7.85 0.33 -0.56
N VAL A 179 6.80 0.71 -1.29
CA VAL A 179 6.60 0.28 -2.68
C VAL A 179 7.72 0.75 -3.61
N ALA A 180 8.24 1.97 -3.43
CA ALA A 180 9.38 2.48 -4.20
C ALA A 180 10.66 1.66 -3.92
N LEU A 181 10.90 1.29 -2.66
CA LEU A 181 12.00 0.40 -2.26
C LEU A 181 11.84 -1.00 -2.87
N MET A 182 10.62 -1.55 -2.88
CA MET A 182 10.32 -2.82 -3.57
C MET A 182 10.63 -2.71 -5.07
N ALA A 183 10.13 -1.67 -5.74
CA ALA A 183 10.36 -1.43 -7.16
C ALA A 183 11.85 -1.21 -7.51
N PHE A 184 12.64 -0.71 -6.55
CA PHE A 184 14.09 -0.64 -6.67
C PHE A 184 14.78 -1.99 -6.47
N ALA A 185 14.34 -2.78 -5.48
CA ALA A 185 14.98 -4.03 -5.10
C ALA A 185 14.70 -5.17 -6.10
N LEU A 186 13.44 -5.32 -6.55
CA LEU A 186 12.98 -6.43 -7.36
C LEU A 186 13.81 -6.64 -8.65
N PRO A 187 14.07 -5.63 -9.49
CA PRO A 187 14.92 -5.79 -10.68
C PRO A 187 16.33 -6.27 -10.37
N ARG A 188 16.91 -5.84 -9.24
CA ARG A 188 18.28 -6.18 -8.84
C ARG A 188 18.35 -7.62 -8.34
N LEU A 189 17.38 -8.02 -7.53
CA LEU A 189 17.27 -9.39 -7.06
C LEU A 189 17.02 -10.35 -8.23
N ALA A 190 16.14 -9.98 -9.17
CA ALA A 190 15.89 -10.76 -10.38
C ALA A 190 17.17 -11.03 -11.17
N ARG A 191 18.00 -10.01 -11.41
CA ARG A 191 19.31 -10.17 -12.09
C ARG A 191 20.25 -11.11 -11.34
N HIS A 192 20.31 -11.01 -10.02
CA HIS A 192 21.16 -11.90 -9.22
C HIS A 192 20.68 -13.36 -9.25
N SER A 193 19.38 -13.58 -9.47
CA SER A 193 18.77 -14.92 -9.54
C SER A 193 18.64 -15.44 -10.98
N GLY A 194 19.15 -14.74 -11.99
CA GLY A 194 19.00 -15.12 -13.40
C GLY A 194 17.57 -14.99 -13.95
N ALA A 195 16.70 -14.27 -13.24
CA ALA A 195 15.30 -14.04 -13.63
C ALA A 195 15.13 -12.71 -14.38
N ASP A 196 14.04 -12.60 -15.15
CA ASP A 196 13.71 -11.38 -15.90
C ASP A 196 13.30 -10.22 -14.95
N PRO A 197 14.01 -9.07 -14.98
CA PRO A 197 13.64 -7.90 -14.19
C PRO A 197 12.27 -7.32 -14.52
N ALA A 198 11.80 -7.43 -15.77
CA ALA A 198 10.48 -6.94 -16.15
C ALA A 198 9.37 -7.81 -15.54
N ALA A 199 9.51 -9.14 -15.62
CA ALA A 199 8.63 -10.09 -14.93
C ALA A 199 8.61 -9.87 -13.42
N ALA A 200 9.76 -9.60 -12.79
CA ALA A 200 9.83 -9.33 -11.35
C ALA A 200 9.05 -8.06 -10.94
N LEU A 201 9.16 -6.97 -11.71
CA LEU A 201 8.35 -5.76 -11.47
C LEU A 201 6.86 -6.01 -11.71
N TRP A 202 6.51 -6.76 -12.75
CA TRP A 202 5.13 -7.07 -13.09
C TRP A 202 4.43 -7.91 -12.00
N LEU A 203 5.10 -8.96 -11.51
CA LEU A 203 4.56 -9.85 -10.47
C LEU A 203 4.66 -9.27 -9.06
N GLY A 204 5.72 -8.50 -8.78
CA GLY A 204 6.07 -8.08 -7.42
C GLY A 204 5.64 -6.65 -7.05
N ALA A 205 5.60 -5.70 -8.00
CA ALA A 205 5.27 -4.30 -7.70
C ALA A 205 3.98 -3.82 -8.39
N LEU A 206 3.76 -4.25 -9.63
CA LEU A 206 2.54 -3.93 -10.41
C LEU A 206 1.37 -4.88 -10.11
N ASN A 207 1.54 -5.79 -9.15
CA ASN A 207 0.48 -6.69 -8.71
C ASN A 207 -0.73 -5.89 -8.22
N PRO A 208 -1.96 -6.17 -8.68
CA PRO A 208 -3.15 -5.49 -8.18
C PRO A 208 -3.25 -5.55 -6.65
N LEU A 209 -2.84 -6.65 -6.01
CA LEU A 209 -2.82 -6.74 -4.55
C LEU A 209 -1.88 -5.70 -3.93
N VAL A 210 -0.71 -5.44 -4.50
CA VAL A 210 0.20 -4.40 -4.01
C VAL A 210 -0.44 -3.02 -4.11
N LEU A 211 -1.10 -2.72 -5.23
CA LEU A 211 -1.76 -1.42 -5.40
C LEU A 211 -2.97 -1.25 -4.46
N LEU A 212 -3.82 -2.26 -4.34
CA LEU A 212 -5.04 -2.18 -3.53
C LEU A 212 -4.73 -2.24 -2.03
N HIS A 213 -3.84 -3.14 -1.61
CA HIS A 213 -3.52 -3.33 -0.20
C HIS A 213 -2.47 -2.32 0.28
N LEU A 214 -1.32 -2.25 -0.39
CA LEU A 214 -0.21 -1.44 0.09
C LEU A 214 -0.42 0.05 -0.17
N VAL A 215 -0.86 0.44 -1.37
CA VAL A 215 -1.02 1.86 -1.72
C VAL A 215 -2.37 2.39 -1.25
N ALA A 216 -3.48 1.82 -1.72
CA ALA A 216 -4.80 2.34 -1.37
C ALA A 216 -5.12 2.13 0.12
N GLY A 217 -4.79 0.96 0.68
CA GLY A 217 -4.95 0.69 2.12
C GLY A 217 -3.89 1.32 3.04
N ALA A 218 -2.82 1.92 2.49
CA ALA A 218 -1.71 2.51 3.25
C ALA A 218 -1.07 1.52 4.27
N HIS A 219 -0.91 0.26 3.86
CA HIS A 219 -0.43 -0.81 4.73
C HIS A 219 1.07 -0.72 5.04
N ASN A 220 1.42 -0.99 6.30
CA ASN A 220 2.80 -0.97 6.78
C ASN A 220 3.67 -2.08 6.18
N ASP A 221 3.05 -3.17 5.72
CA ASP A 221 3.68 -4.28 4.99
C ASP A 221 4.57 -3.79 3.83
N ALA A 222 4.21 -2.66 3.22
CA ALA A 222 5.00 -2.06 2.14
C ALA A 222 6.42 -1.70 2.58
N LEU A 223 6.54 -1.11 3.77
CA LEU A 223 7.84 -0.70 4.32
C LEU A 223 8.66 -1.92 4.71
N MET A 224 8.04 -2.92 5.35
CA MET A 224 8.65 -4.22 5.64
C MET A 224 9.20 -4.86 4.37
N LEU A 225 8.38 -5.04 3.33
CA LEU A 225 8.78 -5.66 2.07
C LEU A 225 9.87 -4.87 1.34
N GLY A 226 9.80 -3.54 1.39
CA GLY A 226 10.80 -2.65 0.84
C GLY A 226 12.17 -2.78 1.52
N LEU A 227 12.19 -2.75 2.85
CA LEU A 227 13.40 -2.92 3.67
C LEU A 227 13.98 -4.33 3.52
N LEU A 228 13.14 -5.36 3.54
CA LEU A 228 13.54 -6.74 3.29
C LEU A 228 14.22 -6.88 1.91
N GLY A 229 13.58 -6.35 0.87
CA GLY A 229 14.13 -6.36 -0.49
C GLY A 229 15.48 -5.64 -0.59
N LEU A 230 15.60 -4.45 0.02
CA LEU A 230 16.86 -3.71 0.09
C LEU A 230 17.94 -4.47 0.86
N GLY A 231 17.59 -5.09 1.99
CA GLY A 231 18.50 -5.88 2.79
C GLY A 231 19.07 -7.07 2.02
N LEU A 232 18.21 -7.77 1.26
CA LEU A 232 18.64 -8.84 0.36
C LEU A 232 19.58 -8.32 -0.74
N VAL A 233 19.28 -7.16 -1.35
CA VAL A 233 20.17 -6.54 -2.35
C VAL A 233 21.54 -6.21 -1.73
N ALA A 234 21.57 -5.64 -0.52
CA ALA A 234 22.81 -5.29 0.17
C ALA A 234 23.64 -6.55 0.53
N ALA A 235 22.99 -7.59 1.04
CA ALA A 235 23.64 -8.86 1.35
C ALA A 235 24.27 -9.51 0.10
N ARG A 236 23.55 -9.50 -1.04
CA ARG A 236 24.07 -10.00 -2.32
C ARG A 236 25.18 -9.10 -2.89
N GLY A 237 25.14 -7.80 -2.62
CA GLY A 237 26.15 -6.80 -2.97
C GLY A 237 27.41 -6.79 -2.10
N ARG A 238 27.70 -7.89 -1.37
CA ARG A 238 28.85 -8.03 -0.46
C ARG A 238 28.84 -7.05 0.73
N ARG A 239 27.67 -6.56 1.14
CA ARG A 239 27.47 -5.74 2.36
C ARG A 239 26.57 -6.48 3.36
N PRO A 240 27.02 -7.62 3.93
CA PRO A 240 26.17 -8.48 4.76
C PRO A 240 25.69 -7.81 6.05
N VAL A 241 26.51 -6.94 6.66
CA VAL A 241 26.12 -6.20 7.87
C VAL A 241 24.96 -5.25 7.59
N LEU A 242 25.04 -4.46 6.52
CA LEU A 242 23.95 -3.58 6.09
C LEU A 242 22.70 -4.40 5.73
N GLY A 243 22.90 -5.55 5.07
CA GLY A 243 21.81 -6.48 4.77
C GLY A 243 21.09 -6.96 6.02
N ALA A 244 21.83 -7.42 7.03
CA ALA A 244 21.28 -7.86 8.31
C ALA A 244 20.52 -6.72 9.00
N VAL A 245 21.09 -5.51 9.07
CA VAL A 245 20.42 -4.34 9.66
C VAL A 245 19.08 -4.05 8.99
N LEU A 246 19.04 -4.00 7.65
CA LEU A 246 17.82 -3.70 6.92
C LEU A 246 16.75 -4.79 7.05
N VAL A 247 17.15 -6.07 7.05
CA VAL A 247 16.22 -7.19 7.28
C VAL A 247 15.69 -7.18 8.71
N THR A 248 16.54 -6.89 9.70
CA THR A 248 16.10 -6.74 11.09
C THR A 248 15.13 -5.57 11.23
N LEU A 249 15.42 -4.40 10.62
CA LEU A 249 14.50 -3.25 10.61
C LEU A 249 13.19 -3.53 9.87
N ALA A 250 13.13 -4.52 8.97
CA ALA A 250 11.88 -4.93 8.34
C ALA A 250 10.99 -5.75 9.28
N ALA A 251 11.60 -6.50 10.21
CA ALA A 251 10.89 -7.33 11.19
C ALA A 251 10.57 -6.57 12.48
N LEU A 252 11.36 -5.54 12.77
CA LEU A 252 11.11 -4.58 13.84
C LEU A 252 10.16 -3.48 13.37
#